data_AF-I3YC65-F1
#
_entry.id   AF-I3YC65-F1
#
_cell.length_a   1.000
_cell.length_b   1.000
_cell.length_c   1.000
_cell.angle_alpha   90.00
_cell.angle_beta   90.00
_cell.angle_gamma   90.00
#
_symmetry.space_group_name_H-M   'P 1'
#
loop_
_entity.id
_entity.type
_entity.pdbx_description
1 polymer ?
#
loop_
_entity_poly.entity_id
_entity_poly.type
_entity_poly.pdbx_seq_one_letter_code
_entity_poly.pdbx_strand_id
1 'polypeptide(L)'
;MPTLAERDEELIHALNRHPPLKQRIEQLVAVVEDAAGDLARADAAERRVIEEIRRLGQERLQAWAQRQVEQTARSVLERGEVRCGGKKTVLA
;
A
#
# COMPACT_ATOMS: atom_id res chain seq x y z
N MET A 1 7.21 -23.38 23.65
CA MET A 1 6.44 -22.24 23.14
C MET A 1 7.31 -21.02 23.35
N PRO A 2 7.60 -20.22 22.30
CA PRO A 2 8.38 -19.00 22.47
C PRO A 2 7.67 -18.07 23.45
N THR A 3 8.48 -17.39 24.26
CA THR A 3 8.04 -16.37 25.22
C THR A 3 7.49 -15.15 24.47
N LEU A 4 6.72 -14.32 25.16
CA LEU A 4 6.20 -13.08 24.58
C LEU A 4 7.33 -12.17 24.09
N ALA A 5 8.41 -12.06 24.87
CA ALA A 5 9.57 -11.25 24.52
C ALA A 5 10.24 -11.73 23.21
N GLU A 6 10.42 -13.05 23.04
CA GLU A 6 10.98 -13.61 21.80
C GLU A 6 10.09 -13.33 20.58
N ARG A 7 8.76 -13.42 20.75
CA ARG A 7 7.80 -13.12 19.68
C ARG A 7 7.79 -11.64 19.30
N ASP A 8 7.96 -10.75 20.27
CA ASP A 8 8.00 -9.30 20.05
C ASP A 8 9.27 -8.91 19.27
N GLU A 9 10.43 -9.49 19.62
CA GLU A 9 11.67 -9.29 18.87
C GLU A 9 11.58 -9.79 17.43
N GLU A 10 11.00 -10.98 17.21
CA GLU A 10 10.78 -11.52 15.86
C GLU A 10 9.88 -10.61 15.03
N LEU A 11 8.82 -10.07 15.62
CA LEU A 11 7.90 -9.13 14.97
C LEU A 11 8.62 -7.84 14.59
N ILE A 12 9.35 -7.21 15.52
CA ILE A 12 10.12 -5.99 15.26
C ILE A 12 11.14 -6.22 14.15
N HIS A 13 11.85 -7.37 14.19
CA HIS A 13 12.82 -7.72 13.17
C HIS A 13 12.16 -7.90 11.79
N ALA A 14 10.98 -8.53 11.73
CA ALA A 14 10.21 -8.65 10.49
C ALA A 14 9.77 -7.28 9.96
N LEU A 15 9.28 -6.38 10.82
CA LEU A 15 8.87 -5.03 10.42
C LEU A 15 10.04 -4.18 9.93
N ASN A 16 11.21 -4.30 10.55
CA ASN A 16 12.42 -3.58 10.13
C ASN A 16 12.87 -3.97 8.70
N ARG A 17 12.60 -5.20 8.25
CA ARG A 17 12.84 -5.61 6.85
C ARG A 17 11.83 -5.03 5.86
N HIS A 18 10.72 -4.47 6.33
CA HIS A 18 9.66 -3.90 5.52
C HIS A 18 9.28 -2.48 5.99
N PRO A 19 10.15 -1.47 5.79
CA PRO A 19 9.92 -0.11 6.30
C PRO A 19 8.55 0.50 5.94
N PRO A 20 8.00 0.32 4.72
CA PRO A 20 6.67 0.82 4.39
C PRO A 20 5.55 0.17 5.20
N LEU A 21 5.70 -1.09 5.59
CA LEU A 21 4.73 -1.80 6.44
C LEU A 21 4.87 -1.33 7.89
N LYS A 22 6.10 -1.19 8.37
CA LYS A 22 6.39 -0.67 9.71
C LYS A 22 5.75 0.70 9.94
N GLN A 23 5.98 1.64 9.01
CA GLN A 23 5.37 2.97 9.06
C GLN A 23 3.83 2.92 9.10
N ARG A 24 3.22 1.94 8.42
CA ARG A 24 1.77 1.75 8.42
C ARG A 24 1.25 1.27 9.78
N ILE A 25 1.97 0.35 10.42
CA ILE A 25 1.61 -0.14 11.76
C ILE A 25 1.75 0.98 12.78
N GLU A 26 2.82 1.78 12.71
CA GLU A 26 3.00 2.96 13.58
C GLU A 26 1.83 3.95 13.45
N GLN A 27 1.34 4.20 12.23
CA GLN A 27 0.16 5.04 11.99
C GLN A 27 -1.12 4.46 12.62
N LEU A 28 -1.33 3.14 12.53
CA LEU A 28 -2.49 2.49 13.14
C LEU A 28 -2.43 2.55 14.67
N VAL A 29 -1.25 2.31 15.27
CA VAL A 29 -1.05 2.43 16.71
C VAL A 29 -1.33 3.85 17.19
N ALA A 30 -0.82 4.87 16.49
CA ALA A 30 -1.07 6.27 16.83
C ALA A 30 -2.57 6.65 16.76
N VAL A 31 -3.35 6.03 15.87
CA VAL A 31 -4.80 6.20 15.81
C VAL A 31 -5.49 5.53 16.98
N VAL A 32 -5.05 4.34 17.39
CA VAL A 32 -5.63 3.61 18.53
C VAL A 32 -5.30 4.26 19.88
N GLU A 33 -4.08 4.78 20.02
CA GLU A 33 -3.60 5.43 21.25
C GLU A 33 -4.16 6.85 21.45
N ASP A 34 -5.02 7.34 20.55
CA ASP A 34 -5.55 8.71 20.57
C ASP A 34 -4.45 9.78 20.73
N ALA A 35 -3.37 9.69 19.95
CA ALA A 35 -2.25 10.64 20.07
C ALA A 35 -2.66 12.12 19.84
N ALA A 36 -3.89 12.38 19.37
CA ALA A 36 -4.46 13.71 19.17
C ALA A 36 -5.50 14.14 20.24
N GLY A 37 -5.91 13.26 21.16
CA GLY A 37 -6.91 13.55 22.18
C GLY A 37 -8.32 13.84 21.63
N ASP A 38 -8.60 13.43 20.39
CA ASP A 38 -9.81 13.78 19.64
C ASP A 38 -10.83 12.63 19.63
N LEU A 39 -10.50 11.47 20.24
CA LEU A 39 -11.37 10.31 20.39
C LEU A 39 -12.28 10.43 21.61
N ALA A 40 -12.99 11.54 21.74
CA ALA A 40 -14.04 11.67 22.76
C ALA A 40 -15.22 10.68 22.53
N ARG A 41 -15.28 10.00 21.37
CA ARG A 41 -16.30 8.98 21.03
C ARG A 41 -15.70 7.85 20.18
N ALA A 42 -15.97 6.60 20.58
CA ALA A 42 -15.54 5.39 19.88
C ALA A 42 -15.92 5.37 18.38
N ASP A 43 -17.06 5.95 18.01
CA ASP A 43 -17.53 6.04 16.63
C ASP A 43 -16.58 6.85 15.72
N ALA A 44 -15.91 7.87 16.28
CA ALA A 44 -14.94 8.68 15.55
C ALA A 44 -13.63 7.90 15.33
N ALA A 45 -13.21 7.12 16.34
CA ALA A 45 -12.06 6.23 16.24
C ALA A 45 -12.29 5.17 15.16
N GLU A 46 -13.46 4.54 15.17
CA GLU A 46 -13.83 3.51 14.20
C GLU A 46 -13.82 4.07 12.76
N ARG A 47 -14.43 5.24 12.54
CA ARG A 47 -14.41 5.90 11.22
C ARG A 47 -13.00 6.18 10.74
N ARG A 48 -12.13 6.71 11.61
CA ARG A 48 -10.73 7.00 11.28
C ARG A 48 -10.01 5.72 10.85
N VAL A 49 -10.14 4.63 11.61
CA VAL A 49 -9.51 3.34 11.29
C VAL A 49 -10.02 2.79 9.94
N ILE A 50 -11.33 2.84 9.69
CA ILE A 50 -11.93 2.38 8.43
C ILE A 50 -11.37 3.17 7.24
N GLU A 51 -11.24 4.49 7.36
CA GLU A 51 -10.70 5.35 6.30
C GLU A 51 -9.23 5.04 6.00
N GLU A 52 -8.40 4.85 7.04
CA GLU A 52 -6.99 4.49 6.90
C GLU A 52 -6.80 3.15 6.19
N ILE A 53 -7.61 2.14 6.54
CA ILE A 53 -7.60 0.82 5.92
C ILE A 53 -8.09 0.89 4.47
N ARG A 54 -9.16 1.65 4.19
CA ARG A 54 -9.65 1.84 2.82
C ARG A 54 -8.60 2.50 1.94
N ARG A 55 -7.96 3.56 2.43
CA ARG A 55 -6.88 4.25 1.71
C ARG A 55 -5.71 3.30 1.44
N LEU A 56 -5.33 2.48 2.42
CA LEU A 56 -4.30 1.45 2.24
C LEU A 56 -4.66 0.49 1.11
N GLY A 57 -5.88 -0.04 1.16
CA GLY A 57 -6.38 -0.98 0.15
C GLY A 57 -6.31 -0.37 -1.25
N GLN A 58 -6.77 0.88 -1.40
CA GLN A 58 -6.71 1.60 -2.67
C GLN A 58 -5.29 1.77 -3.20
N GLU A 59 -4.36 2.26 -2.37
CA GLU A 59 -2.95 2.44 -2.76
C GLU A 59 -2.32 1.10 -3.21
N ARG A 60 -2.58 0.01 -2.48
CA ARG A 60 -2.03 -1.31 -2.80
C ARG A 60 -2.62 -1.87 -4.10
N LEU A 61 -3.94 -1.74 -4.28
CA LEU A 61 -4.64 -2.19 -5.50
C LEU A 61 -4.19 -1.38 -6.73
N GLN A 62 -4.01 -0.08 -6.59
CA GLN A 62 -3.52 0.77 -7.67
C GLN A 62 -2.09 0.40 -8.06
N ALA A 63 -1.20 0.20 -7.08
CA ALA A 63 0.16 -0.26 -7.35
C ALA A 63 0.19 -1.66 -7.98
N TRP A 64 -0.72 -2.55 -7.60
CA TRP A 64 -0.86 -3.86 -8.24
C TRP A 64 -1.33 -3.75 -9.69
N ALA A 65 -2.37 -2.95 -9.96
CA ALA A 65 -2.89 -2.73 -11.30
C ALA A 65 -1.82 -2.14 -12.22
N GLN A 66 -1.05 -1.16 -11.73
CA GLN A 66 0.06 -0.56 -12.47
C GLN A 66 1.11 -1.61 -12.88
N ARG A 67 1.51 -2.49 -11.95
CA ARG A 67 2.44 -3.59 -12.26
C ARG A 67 1.87 -4.57 -13.28
N GLN A 68 0.57 -4.86 -13.24
CA GLN A 68 -0.07 -5.71 -14.23
C GLN A 68 -0.05 -5.07 -15.61
N VAL A 69 -0.37 -3.78 -15.71
CA VAL A 69 -0.28 -3.03 -16.97
C VAL A 69 1.14 -3.07 -17.54
N GLU A 70 2.16 -2.82 -16.71
CA GLU A 70 3.56 -2.86 -17.14
C GLU A 70 3.99 -4.25 -17.61
N GLN A 71 3.62 -5.30 -16.87
CA GLN A 71 3.94 -6.67 -17.22
C GLN A 71 3.24 -7.10 -18.51
N THR A 72 1.96 -6.76 -18.68
CA THR A 72 1.22 -7.04 -19.91
C THR A 72 1.80 -6.26 -21.08
N ALA A 73 2.06 -4.95 -20.94
CA ALA A 73 2.67 -4.14 -21.99
C ALA A 73 4.01 -4.72 -22.45
N ARG A 74 4.86 -5.14 -21.51
CA ARG A 74 6.13 -5.81 -21.79
C ARG A 74 5.94 -7.14 -22.53
N SER A 75 5.01 -7.97 -22.08
CA SER A 75 4.71 -9.26 -22.73
C SER A 75 4.20 -9.08 -24.16
N VAL A 76 3.33 -8.10 -24.42
CA VAL A 76 2.81 -7.85 -25.78
C VAL A 76 3.91 -7.28 -26.70
N LEU A 77 4.80 -6.41 -26.18
CA LEU A 77 5.98 -5.94 -26.91
C LEU A 77 6.93 -7.10 -27.27
N GLU A 78 7.21 -8.00 -26.33
CA GLU A 78 8.08 -9.17 -26.53
C GLU A 78 7.48 -10.18 -27.53
N ARG A 79 6.14 -10.29 -27.60
CA ARG A 79 5.44 -11.13 -28.58
C ARG A 79 5.37 -10.53 -29.99
N GLY A 80 5.78 -9.27 -30.16
CA GLY A 80 5.77 -8.61 -31.47
C GLY A 80 4.37 -8.30 -32.03
N GLU A 81 3.32 -8.43 -31.22
CA GLU A 81 1.91 -8.23 -31.63
C GLU A 81 1.49 -6.74 -31.60
N VAL A 82 2.41 -5.81 -31.29
CA VAL A 82 2.13 -4.38 -31.18
C VAL A 82 2.48 -3.64 -32.47
N ARG A 83 1.46 -3.10 -33.15
CA ARG A 83 1.66 -2.08 -34.19
C ARG A 83 1.61 -0.69 -33.56
N CYS A 84 2.78 -0.07 -33.34
CA CYS A 84 2.86 1.31 -32.86
C CYS A 84 2.31 2.26 -33.94
N GLY A 85 1.12 2.82 -33.74
CA GLY A 85 0.57 3.86 -34.59
C GLY A 85 1.40 5.13 -34.46
N GLY A 86 2.30 5.38 -35.40
CA GLY A 86 3.04 6.64 -35.48
C GLY A 86 2.07 7.83 -35.56
N LYS A 87 2.38 8.91 -34.83
CA LYS A 87 1.61 10.16 -34.92
C LYS A 87 1.60 10.63 -36.38
N LYS A 88 0.42 10.85 -36.95
CA LYS A 88 0.31 11.51 -38.26
C LYS A 88 0.85 12.93 -38.11
N THR A 89 2.05 13.17 -38.64
CA THR A 89 2.54 14.54 -38.82
C THR A 89 1.66 15.19 -39.88
N VAL A 90 0.90 16.22 -39.51
CA VAL A 90 0.21 17.07 -40.48
C VAL A 90 1.30 17.92 -41.13
N LEU A 91 1.65 17.60 -42.38
CA LEU A 91 2.48 18.46 -43.23
C LEU A 91 1.64 19.71 -43.56
N ALA A 92 2.15 20.87 -43.16
CA ALA A 92 1.65 22.20 -43.55
C ALA A 92 2.28 22.65 -44.87
#